data_AF-A0A3D1KXG7-F1
#
_entry.id   AF-A0A3D1KXG7-F1
#
_cell.length_a   1.000
_cell.length_b   1.000
_cell.length_c   1.000
_cell.angle_alpha   90.00
_cell.angle_beta   90.00
_cell.angle_gamma   90.00
#
_symmetry.space_group_name_H-M   'P 1'
#
loop_
_entity.id
_entity.type
_entity.pdbx_description
1 polymer ?
#
loop_
_entity_poly.entity_id
_entity_poly.type
_entity_poly.pdbx_seq_one_letter_code
_entity_poly.pdbx_strand_id
1 'polypeptide(L)'
;MHRIGRTARAGNKGDAISLIDPADEWHLKKIEELIRMPLPMQSLPEGVEIIDTEFNEKQELLREIDRQRKIDDPTFKGAFHAKKRRDNSKRNFEDKFKRTKPRQKIKKKK
;
A
#
# COMPACT_ATOMS: atom_id res chain seq x y z
N MET A 1 3.37 9.34 -23.50
CA MET A 1 3.68 9.85 -24.87
C MET A 1 3.58 8.78 -25.95
N HIS A 2 4.45 7.76 -26.01
CA HIS A 2 4.46 6.78 -27.12
C HIS A 2 3.12 6.08 -27.40
N ARG A 3 2.35 5.78 -26.34
CA ARG A 3 1.04 5.12 -26.43
C ARG A 3 -0.05 6.07 -26.96
N ILE A 4 -0.18 7.26 -26.38
CA ILE A 4 -1.21 8.23 -26.77
C ILE A 4 -0.96 8.82 -28.17
N GLY A 5 0.29 8.93 -28.63
CA GLY A 5 0.62 9.36 -30.00
C GLY A 5 0.21 8.37 -31.11
N ARG A 6 -0.51 7.30 -30.76
CA ARG A 6 -1.10 6.37 -31.74
C ARG A 6 -2.48 6.85 -32.22
N THR A 7 -3.18 7.70 -31.47
CA THR A 7 -4.46 8.32 -31.87
C THR A 7 -4.26 9.75 -32.43
N ALA A 8 -5.35 10.44 -32.79
CA ALA A 8 -5.38 11.86 -33.20
C ALA A 8 -4.41 12.22 -34.35
N ARG A 9 -4.44 11.46 -35.44
CA ARG A 9 -3.58 11.67 -36.63
C ARG A 9 -4.32 12.45 -37.72
N ALA A 10 -3.56 13.05 -38.63
CA ALA A 10 -4.07 13.76 -39.81
C ALA A 10 -5.08 14.89 -39.49
N GLY A 11 -4.83 15.64 -38.40
CA GLY A 11 -5.68 16.77 -37.98
C GLY A 11 -6.98 16.37 -37.29
N ASN A 12 -7.25 15.06 -37.13
CA ASN A 12 -8.43 14.58 -36.42
C ASN A 12 -8.20 14.56 -34.91
N LYS A 13 -9.30 14.72 -34.16
CA LYS A 13 -9.32 14.48 -32.72
C LYS A 13 -9.17 12.99 -32.42
N GLY A 14 -8.65 12.67 -31.25
CA GLY A 14 -8.54 11.29 -30.79
C GLY A 14 -8.45 11.25 -29.28
N ASP A 15 -9.06 10.22 -28.69
CA ASP A 15 -9.17 10.06 -27.25
C ASP A 15 -8.21 8.98 -26.75
N ALA A 16 -7.74 9.16 -25.52
CA ALA A 16 -6.93 8.19 -24.80
C ALA A 16 -7.42 8.09 -23.36
N ILE A 17 -7.93 6.91 -22.98
CA ILE A 17 -8.46 6.63 -21.66
C ILE A 17 -7.49 5.68 -20.97
N SER A 18 -7.10 6.01 -19.74
CA SER A 18 -6.30 5.13 -18.88
C SER A 18 -7.21 4.59 -17.78
N LEU A 19 -7.21 3.27 -17.62
CA LEU A 19 -7.81 2.61 -16.47
C LEU A 19 -6.74 2.52 -15.39
N ILE A 20 -7.09 2.86 -14.17
CA ILE A 20 -6.17 2.92 -13.05
C ILE A 20 -6.74 2.13 -11.88
N ASP A 21 -5.86 1.47 -11.13
CA ASP A 21 -6.18 0.90 -9.83
C ASP A 21 -5.65 1.80 -8.68
N PRO A 22 -5.90 1.45 -7.40
CA PRO A 22 -5.39 2.24 -6.27
C PRO A 22 -3.85 2.33 -6.18
N ALA A 23 -3.10 1.36 -6.71
CA ALA A 23 -1.64 1.40 -6.75
C ALA A 23 -1.11 2.26 -7.92
N ASP A 24 -1.92 2.52 -8.94
CA ASP A 24 -1.58 3.39 -10.06
C ASP A 24 -1.70 4.89 -9.73
N GLU A 25 -2.40 5.27 -8.66
CA GLU A 25 -2.58 6.68 -8.26
C GLU A 25 -1.23 7.42 -8.08
N TRP A 26 -0.23 6.72 -7.56
CA TRP A 26 1.12 7.26 -7.43
C TRP A 26 1.73 7.60 -8.80
N HIS A 27 1.59 6.70 -9.78
CA HIS A 27 2.08 6.92 -11.14
C HIS A 27 1.29 8.03 -11.85
N LEU A 28 -0.03 8.08 -11.65
CA LEU A 28 -0.88 9.12 -12.19
C LEU A 28 -0.36 10.50 -11.79
N LYS A 29 -0.09 10.71 -10.49
CA LYS A 29 0.44 11.99 -9.98
C LYS A 29 1.78 12.36 -10.66
N LYS A 30 2.70 11.40 -10.80
CA LYS A 30 3.99 11.63 -11.48
C LYS A 30 3.80 11.96 -12.96
N ILE A 31 2.83 11.33 -13.63
CA ILE A 31 2.49 11.62 -15.03
C ILE A 31 1.93 13.03 -15.16
N GLU A 32 1.01 13.45 -14.29
CA GLU A 32 0.45 14.81 -14.26
C GLU A 32 1.53 15.86 -14.05
N GLU A 33 2.47 15.62 -13.11
CA GLU A 33 3.64 16.48 -12.89
C GLU A 33 4.51 16.55 -14.15
N LEU A 34 4.74 15.42 -14.82
CA LEU A 34 5.58 15.34 -16.04
C LEU A 34 4.96 16.08 -17.23
N ILE A 35 3.66 15.92 -17.46
CA ILE A 35 2.94 16.61 -18.56
C ILE A 35 2.50 18.02 -18.19
N ARG A 36 2.62 18.40 -16.91
CA ARG A 36 2.24 19.70 -16.33
C ARG A 36 0.76 20.05 -16.52
N MET A 37 -0.10 19.03 -16.46
CA MET A 37 -1.54 19.18 -16.64
C MET A 37 -2.26 18.10 -15.84
N PRO A 38 -3.34 18.43 -15.13
CA PRO A 38 -4.17 17.43 -14.46
C PRO A 38 -4.98 16.62 -15.49
N LEU A 39 -5.16 15.33 -15.22
CA LEU A 39 -6.01 14.45 -16.02
C LEU A 39 -7.40 14.36 -15.37
N PRO A 40 -8.49 14.64 -16.12
CA PRO A 40 -9.83 14.60 -15.55
C PRO A 40 -10.24 13.16 -15.23
N MET A 41 -10.68 12.92 -13.99
CA MET A 41 -11.30 11.65 -13.61
C MET A 41 -12.73 11.57 -14.16
N GLN A 42 -13.08 10.41 -14.69
CA GLN A 42 -14.43 10.11 -15.16
C GLN A 42 -15.04 9.02 -14.29
N SER A 43 -16.33 9.13 -14.01
CA SER A 43 -17.07 8.07 -13.34
C SER A 43 -17.20 6.84 -14.25
N LEU A 44 -17.30 5.67 -13.64
CA LEU A 44 -17.65 4.46 -14.38
C LEU A 44 -19.02 4.62 -15.07
N PRO A 45 -19.21 4.04 -16.26
CA PRO A 45 -20.52 4.02 -16.92
C PRO A 45 -21.59 3.34 -16.06
N GLU A 46 -22.84 3.73 -16.30
CA GLU A 46 -24.00 3.08 -15.68
C GLU A 46 -24.08 1.60 -16.11
N GLY A 47 -24.40 0.71 -15.16
CA GLY A 47 -24.48 -0.74 -15.40
C GLY A 47 -23.17 -1.51 -15.27
N VAL A 48 -22.05 -0.84 -14.97
CA VAL A 48 -20.80 -1.54 -14.61
C VAL A 48 -20.89 -2.02 -13.16
N GLU A 49 -20.84 -3.34 -12.97
CA GLU A 49 -20.80 -3.95 -11.63
C GLU A 49 -19.41 -3.80 -11.02
N ILE A 50 -19.35 -3.34 -9.78
CA ILE A 50 -18.10 -3.25 -9.00
C ILE A 50 -18.03 -4.49 -8.13
N ILE A 51 -17.08 -5.35 -8.44
CA ILE A 51 -16.75 -6.53 -7.63
C ILE A 51 -15.63 -6.21 -6.64
N ASP A 52 -15.66 -6.87 -5.49
CA ASP A 52 -14.58 -6.75 -4.52
C ASP A 52 -13.32 -7.46 -5.04
N THR A 53 -12.19 -6.80 -4.84
CA THR A 53 -10.87 -7.38 -5.11
C THR A 53 -10.58 -8.54 -4.16
N GLU A 54 -10.11 -9.67 -4.70
CA GLU A 54 -9.71 -10.84 -3.93
C GLU A 54 -8.63 -10.51 -2.89
N PHE A 55 -8.61 -11.25 -1.77
CA PHE A 55 -7.70 -10.96 -0.66
C PHE A 55 -6.22 -10.91 -1.09
N ASN A 56 -5.80 -11.84 -1.95
CA ASN A 56 -4.40 -11.93 -2.39
C ASN A 56 -4.01 -10.74 -3.25
N GLU A 57 -4.86 -10.36 -4.21
CA GLU A 57 -4.64 -9.21 -5.09
C GLU A 57 -4.67 -7.91 -4.29
N LYS A 58 -5.63 -7.74 -3.39
CA LYS A 58 -5.69 -6.58 -2.49
C LYS A 58 -4.40 -6.44 -1.66
N GLN A 59 -3.86 -7.55 -1.18
CA GLN A 59 -2.60 -7.54 -0.43
C GLN A 59 -1.40 -7.16 -1.31
N GLU A 60 -1.39 -7.57 -2.58
CA GLU A 60 -0.35 -7.20 -3.55
C GLU A 60 -0.40 -5.70 -3.88
N LEU A 61 -1.59 -5.16 -4.15
CA LEU A 61 -1.81 -3.72 -4.34
C LEU A 61 -1.29 -2.91 -3.14
N LEU A 62 -1.64 -3.32 -1.91
CA LEU A 62 -1.18 -2.65 -0.70
C LEU A 62 0.35 -2.71 -0.51
N ARG A 63 0.99 -3.81 -0.90
CA ARG A 63 2.47 -3.92 -0.86
C ARG A 63 3.13 -3.00 -1.87
N GLU A 64 2.55 -2.88 -3.06
CA GLU A 64 3.07 -1.98 -4.10
C GLU A 64 2.91 -0.51 -3.67
N ILE A 65 1.78 -0.13 -3.06
CA ILE A 65 1.60 1.21 -2.47
C ILE A 65 2.66 1.48 -1.40
N ASP A 66 2.92 0.52 -0.51
CA ASP A 66 3.97 0.65 0.51
C ASP A 66 5.37 0.83 -0.10
N ARG A 67 5.67 0.09 -1.18
CA ARG A 67 6.92 0.21 -1.93
C ARG A 67 7.05 1.60 -2.55
N GLN A 68 6.02 2.11 -3.20
CA GLN A 68 6.01 3.44 -3.80
C GLN A 68 6.24 4.53 -2.76
N ARG A 69 5.58 4.45 -1.60
CA ARG A 69 5.80 5.39 -0.49
C ARG A 69 7.23 5.33 0.04
N LYS A 70 7.84 4.15 0.07
CA LYS A 70 9.24 3.98 0.46
C LYS A 70 10.22 4.57 -0.56
N ILE A 71 9.85 4.59 -1.84
CA ILE A 71 10.66 5.25 -2.89
C ILE A 71 10.67 6.77 -2.66
N ASP A 72 9.52 7.37 -2.34
CA ASP A 72 9.43 8.80 -2.06
C ASP A 72 10.06 9.17 -0.70
N ASP A 73 9.89 8.33 0.33
CA ASP A 73 10.46 8.50 1.67
C ASP A 73 11.17 7.22 2.16
N PRO A 74 12.51 7.16 2.09
CA PRO A 74 13.28 6.01 2.56
C PRO A 74 13.11 5.69 4.05
N THR A 75 12.62 6.63 4.86
CA THR A 75 12.34 6.42 6.29
C THR A 75 11.01 5.71 6.54
N PHE A 76 10.16 5.63 5.51
CA PHE A 76 8.88 4.96 5.58
C PHE A 76 9.07 3.45 5.84
N LYS A 77 8.43 2.97 6.91
CA LYS A 77 8.57 1.58 7.37
C LYS A 77 7.55 0.63 6.73
N GLY A 78 6.41 1.12 6.27
CA GLY A 78 5.33 0.30 5.70
C GLY A 78 4.58 -0.56 6.72
N ALA A 79 3.50 -1.19 6.29
CA ALA A 79 2.72 -2.17 7.05
C ALA A 79 3.32 -3.58 6.94
N PHE A 80 3.96 -3.92 5.82
CA PHE A 80 4.45 -5.27 5.53
C PHE A 80 5.87 -5.52 6.08
N HIS A 81 5.98 -5.74 7.39
CA HIS A 81 7.24 -6.12 8.02
C HIS A 81 7.39 -7.64 8.18
N ALA A 82 8.59 -8.16 7.92
CA ALA A 82 8.92 -9.52 8.30
C ALA A 82 8.81 -9.69 9.82
N LYS A 83 8.10 -10.72 10.26
CA LYS A 83 7.98 -11.04 11.69
C LYS A 83 9.38 -11.33 12.24
N LYS A 84 9.83 -10.51 13.21
CA LYS A 84 11.07 -10.77 13.93
C LYS A 84 10.96 -12.14 14.59
N ARG A 85 11.83 -13.09 14.20
CA ARG A 85 11.92 -14.38 14.87
C ARG A 85 12.26 -14.11 16.34
N ARG A 86 11.45 -14.67 17.25
CA ARG A 86 11.79 -14.65 18.67
C ARG A 86 12.94 -15.64 18.81
N ASP A 87 14.11 -15.17 19.23
CA ASP A 87 15.19 -16.07 19.61
C ASP A 87 14.64 -17.02 20.68
N ASN A 88 14.86 -18.33 20.47
CA ASN A 88 14.52 -19.33 21.48
C ASN A 88 15.20 -18.90 22.78
N SER A 89 14.41 -18.63 23.82
CA SER A 89 14.95 -18.21 25.11
C SER A 89 15.99 -19.24 25.54
N LYS A 90 17.23 -18.82 25.82
CA LYS A 90 18.29 -19.65 26.42
C LYS A 90 17.94 -20.16 27.84
N ARG A 91 16.69 -20.01 28.27
CA ARG A 91 16.19 -20.48 29.55
C ARG A 91 15.82 -21.95 29.43
N ASN A 92 16.46 -22.76 30.27
CA ASN A 92 16.09 -24.16 30.46
C ASN A 92 14.61 -24.26 30.88
N PHE A 93 13.95 -25.37 30.55
CA PHE A 93 12.52 -25.58 30.79
C PHE A 93 12.11 -25.30 32.24
N GLU A 94 12.95 -25.70 33.21
CA GLU A 94 12.73 -25.47 34.64
C GLU A 94 12.76 -23.99 35.05
N ASP A 95 13.59 -23.17 34.41
CA ASP A 95 13.68 -21.73 34.71
C ASP A 95 12.49 -20.92 34.15
N LYS A 96 11.64 -21.52 33.30
CA LYS A 96 10.39 -20.89 32.86
C LYS A 96 9.33 -20.83 33.96
N PHE A 97 9.38 -21.74 34.93
CA PHE A 97 8.43 -21.81 36.04
C PHE A 97 8.88 -21.00 37.27
N LYS A 98 10.15 -20.59 37.32
CA LYS A 98 10.65 -19.74 38.40
C LYS A 98 10.14 -18.31 38.22
N ARG A 99 9.38 -17.83 39.21
CA ARG A 99 8.90 -16.44 39.26
C ARG A 99 10.08 -15.49 39.42
N THR A 100 10.40 -14.74 38.37
CA THR A 100 11.53 -13.79 38.36
C THR A 100 11.20 -12.42 38.96
N LYS A 101 9.93 -12.09 39.19
CA LYS A 101 9.52 -10.80 39.76
C LYS A 101 8.70 -10.97 41.04
N PRO A 102 9.03 -10.23 42.12
CA PRO A 102 8.22 -10.24 43.34
C PRO A 102 6.84 -9.64 43.06
N ARG A 103 5.81 -10.20 43.71
CA ARG A 103 4.42 -9.76 43.59
C ARG A 103 4.31 -8.32 44.08
N GLN A 104 3.97 -7.38 43.18
CA GLN A 104 3.67 -6.01 43.58
C GLN A 104 2.48 -6.01 44.56
N LYS A 105 2.71 -5.51 45.77
CA LYS A 105 1.64 -5.36 46.77
C LYS A 105 0.75 -4.20 46.33
N ILE A 106 -0.48 -4.50 45.93
CA ILE A 106 -1.50 -3.48 45.67
C ILE A 106 -1.82 -2.80 47.01
N LYS A 107 -1.47 -1.52 47.16
CA LYS A 107 -1.91 -0.72 48.31
C LYS A 107 -3.42 -0.46 48.14
N LYS A 108 -4.24 -0.99 49.04
CA LYS A 108 -5.67 -0.62 49.12
C LYS A 108 -5.75 0.87 49.43
N LYS A 109 -6.37 1.65 48.54
CA LYS A 109 -6.76 3.04 48.85
C LYS A 109 -7.87 2.99 49.90
N LYS A 110 -7.71 3.79 50.97
CA LYS A 110 -8.74 4.06 51.97
C LYS A 110 -9.80 4.98 51.38
#